data_AF-A0A0K8SB84-F1
#
_entry.id   AF-A0A0K8SB84-F1
#
_cell.length_a   1.000
_cell.length_b   1.000
_cell.length_c   1.000
_cell.angle_alpha   90.00
_cell.angle_beta   90.00
_cell.angle_gamma   90.00
#
_symmetry.space_group_name_H-M   'P 1'
#
loop_
_entity.id
_entity.type
_entity.pdbx_description
1 polymer ?
#
loop_
_entity_poly.entity_id
_entity_poly.type
_entity_poly.pdbx_seq_one_letter_code
_entity_poly.pdbx_strand_id
1 'polypeptide(L)'
;EAFNYPQWRKAPHDIEHLLLTGAPFMDQEFFPEKLHLDKAAWTNNDRNMSHFFMKAYTDFARWGNPSVQQILGLHFEVATQGSLKYLNLNTTYNSTVFLNYRQTESAFWTWYLPTVVGIIVPTYPPFTEYWWEPKEPLQIAFWTMSGTNLLLVVVVVIFCILWRNAKRY
;
A
#
# COMPACT_ATOMS: atom_id res chain seq x y z
N GLU A 1 7.86 -2.34 -24.31
CA GLU A 1 8.05 -2.00 -25.73
C GLU A 1 6.96 -2.71 -26.54
N ALA A 2 6.85 -2.46 -27.85
CA ALA A 2 5.65 -2.62 -28.71
C ALA A 2 4.48 -1.65 -28.46
N PHE A 3 4.01 -1.48 -27.23
CA PHE A 3 2.83 -0.63 -26.91
C PHE A 3 3.14 0.85 -26.60
N ASN A 4 4.41 1.26 -26.64
CA ASN A 4 4.87 2.63 -26.34
C ASN A 4 4.27 3.23 -25.04
N TYR A 5 4.07 2.40 -24.03
CA TYR A 5 3.58 2.85 -22.73
C TYR A 5 4.62 3.70 -22.00
N PRO A 6 4.17 4.70 -21.20
CA PRO A 6 5.10 5.50 -20.42
C PRO A 6 5.83 4.64 -19.39
N GLN A 7 7.12 4.89 -19.20
CA GLN A 7 8.02 4.04 -18.42
C GLN A 7 7.53 3.75 -16.99
N TRP A 8 6.84 4.72 -16.35
CA TRP A 8 6.31 4.56 -15.00
C TRP A 8 5.17 3.55 -14.89
N ARG A 9 4.47 3.24 -16.00
CA ARG A 9 3.32 2.33 -16.04
C ARG A 9 3.73 0.87 -15.79
N LYS A 10 5.02 0.53 -15.98
CA LYS A 10 5.53 -0.85 -15.92
C LYS A 10 4.68 -1.80 -16.79
N ALA A 11 4.56 -3.07 -16.42
CA ALA A 11 3.71 -4.05 -17.08
C ALA A 11 2.25 -3.86 -16.62
N PRO A 12 1.31 -3.52 -17.52
CA PRO A 12 -0.11 -3.46 -17.18
C PRO A 12 -0.69 -4.86 -16.99
N HIS A 13 -1.91 -4.91 -16.45
CA HIS A 13 -2.64 -6.16 -16.31
C HIS A 13 -2.88 -6.83 -17.67
N ASP A 14 -2.79 -8.17 -17.69
CA ASP A 14 -3.13 -9.00 -18.83
C ASP A 14 -2.33 -8.62 -20.09
N ILE A 15 -1.03 -8.38 -19.94
CA ILE A 15 -0.11 -8.14 -21.06
C ILE A 15 0.67 -9.40 -21.43
N GLU A 16 0.85 -10.28 -20.44
CA GLU A 16 1.55 -11.55 -20.52
C GLU A 16 0.87 -12.54 -21.46
N HIS A 17 -0.45 -12.46 -21.65
CA HIS A 17 -1.17 -13.37 -22.55
C HIS A 17 -0.63 -13.26 -23.98
N LEU A 18 -0.30 -12.05 -24.45
CA LEU A 18 0.26 -11.83 -25.79
C LEU A 18 1.59 -12.56 -25.94
N LEU A 19 2.44 -12.50 -24.92
CA LEU A 19 3.73 -13.18 -24.92
C LEU A 19 3.55 -14.70 -24.82
N LEU A 20 2.57 -15.17 -24.03
CA LEU A 20 2.27 -16.58 -23.86
C LEU A 20 1.70 -17.21 -25.14
N THR A 21 0.86 -16.49 -25.88
CA THR A 21 0.24 -16.98 -27.13
C THR A 21 1.14 -16.89 -28.35
N GLY A 22 2.36 -16.37 -28.22
CA GLY A 22 3.27 -16.22 -29.36
C GLY A 22 2.98 -15.00 -30.23
N ALA A 23 2.33 -13.96 -29.69
CA ALA A 23 1.93 -12.80 -30.48
C ALA A 23 3.07 -12.10 -31.25
N PRO A 24 4.30 -11.99 -30.71
CA PRO A 24 5.43 -11.43 -31.45
C PRO A 24 5.87 -12.20 -32.71
N PHE A 25 5.35 -13.43 -32.90
CA PHE A 25 5.62 -14.28 -34.07
C PHE A 25 4.45 -14.33 -35.07
N MET A 26 3.27 -13.84 -34.68
CA MET A 26 2.06 -13.87 -35.51
C MET A 26 1.93 -12.63 -36.38
N ASP A 27 1.20 -12.76 -37.49
CA ASP A 27 0.81 -11.62 -38.31
C ASP A 27 -0.36 -10.86 -37.69
N GLN A 28 -0.49 -9.58 -38.03
CA GLN A 28 -1.49 -8.67 -37.47
C GLN A 28 -2.92 -9.12 -37.69
N GLU A 29 -3.16 -9.83 -38.80
CA GLU A 29 -4.48 -10.29 -39.24
C GLU A 29 -5.13 -11.25 -38.23
N PHE A 30 -4.33 -11.88 -37.36
CA PHE A 30 -4.83 -12.78 -36.31
C PHE A 30 -5.30 -12.05 -35.05
N PHE A 31 -5.11 -10.74 -34.97
CA PHE A 31 -5.51 -9.92 -33.82
C PHE A 31 -6.78 -9.12 -34.12
N PRO A 32 -7.55 -8.72 -33.10
CA PRO A 32 -8.61 -7.73 -33.30
C PRO A 32 -8.00 -6.36 -33.59
N GLU A 33 -8.73 -5.49 -34.31
CA GLU A 33 -8.24 -4.16 -34.75
C GLU A 33 -7.60 -3.32 -33.64
N LYS A 34 -8.14 -3.41 -32.41
CA LYS A 34 -7.62 -2.74 -31.21
C LYS A 34 -6.19 -3.15 -30.80
N LEU A 35 -5.73 -4.31 -31.26
CA LEU A 35 -4.44 -4.93 -30.97
C LEU A 35 -3.58 -5.09 -32.24
N HIS A 36 -3.97 -4.50 -33.37
CA HIS A 36 -3.15 -4.43 -34.58
C HIS A 36 -1.92 -3.56 -34.30
N LEU A 37 -0.89 -4.17 -33.72
CA LEU A 37 0.41 -3.56 -33.53
C LEU A 37 1.25 -3.77 -34.78
N ASP A 38 1.99 -2.75 -35.21
CA ASP A 38 3.01 -2.89 -36.25
C ASP A 38 3.94 -4.07 -35.97
N LYS A 39 4.16 -4.95 -36.94
CA LYS A 39 5.08 -6.10 -36.76
C LYS A 39 6.49 -5.64 -36.40
N ALA A 40 6.85 -4.43 -36.81
CA ALA A 40 8.09 -3.74 -36.45
C ALA A 40 8.10 -3.19 -35.01
N ALA A 41 6.96 -3.13 -34.33
CA ALA A 41 6.85 -2.70 -32.95
C ALA A 41 7.36 -3.77 -31.97
N TRP A 42 7.27 -5.05 -32.34
CA TRP A 42 7.83 -6.14 -31.55
C TRP A 42 9.35 -6.20 -31.66
N THR A 43 10.02 -6.09 -30.53
CA THR A 43 11.47 -6.18 -30.47
C THR A 43 11.94 -7.64 -30.43
N ASN A 44 13.21 -7.89 -30.73
CA ASN A 44 13.80 -9.24 -30.57
C ASN A 44 13.73 -9.71 -29.12
N ASN A 45 13.77 -8.78 -28.15
CA ASN A 45 13.60 -9.07 -26.74
C ASN A 45 12.19 -9.57 -26.44
N ASP A 46 11.15 -8.97 -27.03
CA ASP A 46 9.77 -9.43 -26.88
C ASP A 46 9.58 -10.84 -27.46
N ARG A 47 10.23 -11.13 -28.60
CA ARG A 47 10.24 -12.48 -29.19
C ARG A 47 10.92 -13.50 -28.29
N ASN A 48 12.08 -13.16 -27.73
CA ASN A 48 12.78 -14.05 -26.81
C ASN A 48 11.97 -14.30 -25.53
N MET A 49 11.32 -13.27 -25.00
CA MET A 49 10.45 -13.40 -23.86
C MET A 49 9.23 -14.28 -24.17
N SER A 50 8.61 -14.09 -25.34
CA SER A 50 7.51 -14.94 -25.80
C SER A 50 7.94 -16.41 -25.97
N HIS A 51 9.12 -16.65 -26.57
CA HIS A 51 9.71 -17.99 -26.65
C HIS A 51 9.93 -18.58 -25.25
N PHE A 52 10.45 -17.80 -24.30
CA PHE A 52 10.61 -18.23 -22.91
C PHE A 52 9.28 -18.66 -22.29
N PHE A 53 8.24 -17.83 -22.39
CA PHE A 53 6.91 -18.14 -21.85
C PHE A 53 6.31 -19.40 -22.47
N MET A 54 6.32 -19.50 -23.80
CA MET A 54 5.80 -20.66 -24.51
C MET A 54 6.54 -21.94 -24.09
N LYS A 55 7.87 -21.91 -24.10
CA LYS A 55 8.70 -23.06 -23.71
C LYS A 55 8.44 -23.45 -22.26
N ALA A 56 8.50 -22.50 -21.34
CA ALA A 56 8.30 -22.76 -19.91
C ALA A 56 6.90 -23.33 -19.62
N TYR A 57 5.86 -22.80 -20.28
CA TYR A 57 4.50 -23.28 -20.12
C TYR A 57 4.31 -24.69 -20.70
N THR A 58 4.88 -24.97 -21.88
CA THR A 58 4.82 -26.31 -22.47
C THR A 58 5.62 -27.34 -21.67
N ASP A 59 6.75 -26.95 -21.09
CA ASP A 59 7.58 -27.81 -20.26
C ASP A 59 6.86 -28.12 -18.94
N PHE A 60 6.23 -27.11 -18.33
CA PHE A 60 5.37 -27.30 -17.18
C PHE A 60 4.21 -28.25 -17.46
N ALA A 61 3.52 -28.10 -18.60
CA ALA A 61 2.42 -28.97 -18.98
C ALA A 61 2.85 -30.43 -19.22
N ARG A 62 4.07 -30.67 -19.71
CA ARG A 62 4.58 -32.02 -20.01
C ARG A 62 5.20 -32.72 -18.80
N TRP A 63 5.97 -32.00 -17.99
CA TRP A 63 6.80 -32.59 -16.93
C TRP A 63 6.45 -32.08 -15.53
N GLY A 64 5.56 -31.11 -15.40
CA GLY A 64 5.29 -30.43 -14.12
C GLY A 64 6.41 -29.49 -13.67
N ASN A 65 7.47 -29.31 -14.48
CA ASN A 65 8.58 -28.40 -14.20
C ASN A 65 8.75 -27.43 -15.38
N PRO A 66 8.64 -26.11 -15.17
CA PRO A 66 8.74 -25.10 -16.22
C PRO A 66 10.15 -24.96 -16.82
N SER A 67 11.19 -25.47 -16.17
CA SER A 67 12.56 -25.42 -16.71
C SER A 67 13.31 -26.72 -16.45
N VAL A 68 12.91 -27.78 -17.15
CA VAL A 68 13.68 -29.05 -17.18
C VAL A 68 15.11 -28.80 -17.71
N GLN A 69 15.23 -27.88 -18.67
CA GLN A 69 16.49 -27.35 -19.18
C GLN A 69 16.53 -25.83 -18.99
N GLN A 70 17.72 -25.23 -19.05
CA GLN A 70 17.85 -23.78 -19.04
C GLN A 70 17.22 -23.19 -20.31
N ILE A 71 16.31 -22.24 -20.13
CA ILE A 71 15.66 -21.53 -21.24
C ILE A 71 16.31 -20.16 -21.32
N LEU A 72 17.05 -19.88 -22.39
CA LEU A 72 17.80 -18.63 -22.57
C LEU A 72 18.78 -18.33 -21.41
N GLY A 73 19.40 -19.37 -20.85
CA GLY A 73 20.31 -19.27 -19.70
C GLY A 73 19.60 -19.09 -18.35
N LEU A 74 18.27 -19.09 -18.31
CA LEU A 74 17.48 -18.96 -17.10
C LEU A 74 17.00 -20.32 -16.61
N HIS A 75 17.02 -20.51 -15.29
CA HIS A 75 16.44 -21.67 -14.63
C HIS A 75 15.37 -21.19 -13.63
N PHE A 76 14.16 -21.74 -13.75
CA PHE A 76 13.05 -21.42 -12.88
C PHE A 76 13.10 -22.35 -11.67
N GLU A 77 13.58 -21.81 -10.55
CA GLU A 77 13.67 -22.55 -9.29
C GLU A 77 12.31 -22.71 -8.61
N VAL A 78 12.10 -23.87 -7.98
CA VAL A 78 10.86 -24.18 -7.26
C VAL A 78 10.73 -23.32 -6.01
N ALA A 79 9.56 -22.71 -5.82
CA ALA A 79 9.21 -22.01 -4.59
C ALA A 79 8.85 -23.02 -3.49
N THR A 80 9.48 -22.92 -2.32
CA THR A 80 9.23 -23.81 -1.18
C THR A 80 8.77 -23.00 0.03
N GLN A 81 8.04 -23.64 0.94
CA GLN A 81 7.64 -23.00 2.19
C GLN A 81 8.89 -22.60 2.99
N GLY A 82 9.01 -21.32 3.33
CA GLY A 82 10.19 -20.74 3.99
C GLY A 82 11.24 -20.14 3.04
N SER A 83 11.24 -20.51 1.75
CA SER A 83 12.06 -19.89 0.71
C SER A 83 11.23 -19.68 -0.55
N LEU A 84 10.50 -18.56 -0.56
CA LEU A 84 9.65 -18.17 -1.67
C LEU A 84 10.49 -17.54 -2.77
N LYS A 85 11.08 -18.40 -3.60
CA LYS A 85 11.80 -17.99 -4.80
C LYS A 85 10.81 -17.61 -5.90
N TYR A 86 11.10 -16.53 -6.60
CA TYR A 86 10.35 -16.13 -7.78
C TYR A 86 11.30 -15.65 -8.87
N LEU A 87 10.88 -15.84 -10.12
CA LEU A 87 11.62 -15.37 -11.27
C LEU A 87 11.18 -13.94 -11.60
N ASN A 88 12.12 -12.99 -11.54
CA ASN A 88 11.86 -11.63 -12.00
C ASN A 88 12.16 -11.53 -13.49
N LEU A 89 11.09 -11.48 -14.29
CA LEU A 89 11.16 -11.39 -15.73
C LEU A 89 11.30 -9.93 -16.17
N ASN A 90 12.32 -9.68 -16.98
CA ASN A 90 12.52 -8.42 -17.66
C ASN A 90 12.72 -8.70 -19.16
N THR A 91 12.27 -7.78 -20.02
CA THR A 91 12.52 -7.87 -21.47
C THR A 91 14.01 -7.79 -21.79
N THR A 92 14.83 -7.21 -20.92
CA THR A 92 16.29 -7.29 -21.01
C THR A 92 16.81 -8.66 -20.55
N TYR A 93 17.86 -9.21 -21.18
CA TYR A 93 18.54 -10.50 -20.87
C TYR A 93 19.10 -10.65 -19.44
N ASN A 94 18.73 -9.78 -18.50
CA ASN A 94 19.16 -9.80 -17.10
C ASN A 94 17.98 -10.16 -16.17
N SER A 95 17.25 -11.22 -16.51
CA SER A 95 16.24 -11.78 -15.61
C SER A 95 16.94 -12.63 -14.56
N THR A 96 16.55 -12.49 -13.29
CA THR A 96 17.20 -13.18 -12.18
C THR A 96 16.18 -13.70 -11.16
N VAL A 97 16.60 -14.68 -10.37
CA VAL A 97 15.78 -15.25 -9.29
C VAL A 97 15.93 -14.39 -8.04
N PHE A 98 14.80 -14.00 -7.45
CA PHE A 98 14.75 -13.25 -6.22
C PHE A 98 13.94 -14.01 -5.17
N LEU A 99 13.99 -13.52 -3.93
CA LEU A 99 13.30 -14.10 -2.78
C LEU A 99 12.19 -13.16 -2.29
N ASN A 100 11.10 -13.74 -1.78
CA ASN A 100 10.07 -13.08 -0.99
C ASN A 100 9.43 -11.87 -1.69
N TYR A 101 8.79 -12.09 -2.83
CA TYR A 101 8.10 -11.03 -3.58
C TYR A 101 7.05 -10.32 -2.74
N ARG A 102 7.29 -9.04 -2.40
CA ARG A 102 6.35 -8.15 -1.69
C ARG A 102 5.69 -8.79 -0.46
N GLN A 103 6.48 -9.56 0.28
CA GLN A 103 5.98 -10.37 1.39
C GLN A 103 5.35 -9.51 2.49
N THR A 104 5.89 -8.32 2.73
CA THR A 104 5.38 -7.36 3.71
C THR A 104 3.98 -6.86 3.36
N GLU A 105 3.75 -6.51 2.10
CA GLU A 105 2.45 -6.04 1.64
C GLU A 105 1.44 -7.19 1.57
N SER A 106 1.88 -8.37 1.13
CA SER A 106 1.04 -9.58 1.16
C SER A 106 0.61 -9.93 2.59
N ALA A 107 1.54 -9.85 3.55
CA ALA A 107 1.24 -10.08 4.96
C ALA A 107 0.33 -8.99 5.54
N PHE A 108 0.49 -7.73 5.12
CA PHE A 108 -0.43 -6.66 5.50
C PHE A 108 -1.87 -7.00 5.08
N TRP A 109 -2.10 -7.38 3.82
CA TRP A 109 -3.44 -7.71 3.32
C TRP A 109 -4.01 -9.00 3.90
N THR A 110 -3.16 -10.02 4.11
CA THR A 110 -3.61 -11.37 4.51
C THR A 110 -3.77 -11.50 6.03
N TRP A 111 -2.84 -10.94 6.81
CA TRP A 111 -2.77 -11.14 8.26
C TRP A 111 -3.17 -9.91 9.05
N TYR A 112 -2.71 -8.72 8.66
CA TYR A 112 -2.94 -7.51 9.45
C TYR A 112 -4.32 -6.90 9.20
N LEU A 113 -4.73 -6.74 7.95
CA LEU A 113 -6.00 -6.07 7.63
C LEU A 113 -7.22 -6.75 8.29
N PRO A 114 -7.34 -8.09 8.32
CA PRO A 114 -8.45 -8.75 9.01
C PRO A 114 -8.48 -8.52 10.53
N THR A 115 -7.37 -8.18 11.18
CA THR A 115 -7.38 -7.89 12.63
C THR A 115 -7.86 -6.48 12.93
N VAL A 116 -7.72 -5.55 11.99
CA VAL A 116 -8.13 -4.15 12.15
C VAL A 116 -9.58 -3.95 11.68
N VAL A 117 -10.00 -4.65 10.63
CA VAL A 117 -11.36 -4.55 10.10
C VAL A 117 -12.35 -5.18 11.07
N GLY A 118 -13.28 -4.38 11.59
CA GLY A 118 -14.33 -4.82 12.52
C GLY A 118 -14.02 -4.53 14.00
N ILE A 119 -12.81 -4.08 14.32
CA ILE A 119 -12.51 -3.48 15.62
C ILE A 119 -12.63 -1.97 15.43
N ILE A 120 -13.49 -1.32 16.23
CA ILE A 120 -13.37 0.13 16.43
C ILE A 120 -12.07 0.33 17.19
N VAL A 121 -10.97 0.52 16.45
CA VAL A 121 -9.76 1.06 17.05
C VAL A 121 -10.18 2.37 17.72
N PRO A 122 -9.85 2.61 18.99
CA PRO A 122 -9.99 3.91 19.61
C PRO A 122 -8.91 4.83 19.02
N THR A 123 -8.84 4.94 17.69
CA THR A 123 -8.19 6.07 17.05
C THR A 123 -9.03 7.26 17.44
N TYR A 124 -8.40 8.17 18.18
CA TYR A 124 -8.95 9.51 18.38
C TYR A 124 -9.46 10.02 17.02
N PRO A 125 -10.71 10.49 16.92
CA PRO A 125 -11.21 11.03 15.67
C PRO A 125 -10.23 12.12 15.20
N PRO A 126 -9.90 12.17 13.90
CA PRO A 126 -9.04 13.21 13.38
C PRO A 126 -9.63 14.57 13.77
N PHE A 127 -8.79 15.42 14.35
CA PHE A 127 -9.13 16.76 14.82
C PHE A 127 -9.41 17.67 13.60
N THR A 128 -10.60 17.53 13.01
CA THR A 128 -11.08 18.40 11.94
C THR A 128 -12.21 19.32 12.38
N GLU A 129 -12.56 19.37 13.66
CA GLU A 129 -13.63 20.21 14.17
C GLU A 129 -13.18 21.06 15.36
N TYR A 130 -13.19 22.38 15.15
CA TYR A 130 -13.03 23.44 16.17
C TYR A 130 -14.05 23.35 17.33
N TRP A 131 -15.07 22.50 17.20
CA TRP A 131 -16.22 22.42 18.09
C TRP A 131 -16.01 21.54 19.34
N TRP A 132 -14.86 20.87 19.45
CA TRP A 132 -14.37 20.26 20.68
C TRP A 132 -13.19 21.07 21.24
N GLU A 133 -13.39 22.37 21.49
CA GLU A 133 -12.70 22.97 22.63
C GLU A 133 -13.27 22.29 23.87
N PRO A 134 -12.47 21.57 24.67
CA PRO A 134 -12.98 20.97 25.88
C PRO A 134 -13.53 22.12 26.72
N LYS A 135 -14.84 22.14 26.94
CA LYS A 135 -15.48 23.13 27.82
C LYS A 135 -15.00 22.97 29.26
N GLU A 136 -14.34 21.85 29.57
CA GLU A 136 -13.80 21.50 30.87
C GLU A 136 -12.80 22.56 31.40
N PRO A 137 -11.70 22.94 30.72
CA PRO A 137 -10.81 24.00 31.19
C PRO A 137 -11.49 25.35 31.36
N LEU A 138 -12.39 25.74 30.46
CA LEU A 138 -13.07 27.03 30.55
C LEU A 138 -14.07 27.08 31.72
N GLN A 139 -14.82 26.00 31.93
CA GLN A 139 -15.76 25.90 33.05
C GLN A 139 -15.02 25.85 34.39
N ILE A 140 -13.93 25.10 34.50
CA ILE A 140 -13.12 25.05 35.72
C ILE A 140 -12.54 26.43 36.03
N ALA A 141 -12.03 27.16 35.03
CA ALA A 141 -11.55 28.52 35.21
C ALA A 141 -12.68 29.47 35.67
N PHE A 142 -13.88 29.35 35.09
CA PHE A 142 -15.03 30.18 35.46
C PHE A 142 -15.49 29.93 36.90
N TRP A 143 -15.59 28.67 37.32
CA TRP A 143 -16.00 28.30 38.67
C TRP A 143 -14.95 28.65 39.72
N THR A 144 -13.66 28.48 39.40
CA THR A 144 -12.57 28.84 40.32
C THR A 144 -12.45 30.35 40.51
N MET A 145 -12.55 31.15 39.44
CA MET A 145 -12.54 32.61 39.52
C MET A 145 -13.76 33.15 40.28
N SER A 146 -14.95 32.60 40.00
CA SER A 146 -16.17 32.99 40.70
C SER A 146 -16.13 32.65 42.19
N GLY A 147 -15.65 31.44 42.55
CA GLY A 147 -15.46 31.04 43.94
C GLY A 147 -14.43 31.89 44.68
N THR A 148 -13.30 32.20 44.02
CA THR A 148 -12.24 33.03 44.61
C THR A 148 -12.73 34.46 44.88
N ASN A 149 -13.46 35.05 43.93
CA ASN A 149 -14.02 36.39 44.10
C ASN A 149 -15.04 36.46 45.25
N LEU A 150 -15.92 35.46 45.37
CA LEU A 150 -16.90 35.41 46.46
C LEU A 150 -16.22 35.31 47.83
N LEU A 151 -15.14 34.51 47.94
CA LEU A 151 -14.35 34.38 49.16
C LEU A 151 -13.70 35.71 49.56
N LEU A 152 -13.12 36.45 48.59
CA LEU A 152 -12.53 37.77 48.85
C LEU A 152 -13.55 38.77 49.36
N VAL A 153 -14.77 38.80 48.80
CA VAL A 153 -15.85 39.69 49.28
C VAL A 153 -16.22 39.36 50.73
N VAL A 154 -16.35 38.09 51.08
CA VAL A 154 -16.66 37.66 52.46
C VAL A 154 -15.56 38.11 53.42
N VAL A 155 -14.29 37.95 53.04
CA VAL A 155 -13.14 38.37 53.86
C VAL A 155 -13.14 39.89 54.08
N VAL A 156 -13.42 40.68 53.04
CA VAL A 156 -13.55 42.14 53.17
C VAL A 156 -14.67 42.52 54.14
N VAL A 157 -15.84 41.89 54.04
CA VAL A 157 -16.95 42.14 54.96
C VAL A 157 -16.57 41.80 56.41
N ILE A 158 -15.89 40.68 56.64
CA ILE A 158 -15.39 40.30 57.97
C ILE A 158 -14.41 41.35 58.50
N PHE A 159 -13.46 41.81 57.69
CA PHE A 159 -12.52 42.87 58.08
C PHE A 159 -13.23 44.20 58.37
N CYS A 160 -14.26 44.58 57.61
CA CYS A 160 -15.05 45.77 57.88
C CYS A 160 -15.82 45.68 59.22
N ILE A 161 -16.37 44.50 59.55
CA ILE A 161 -17.05 44.26 60.82
C ILE A 161 -16.04 44.31 61.98
N LEU A 162 -14.88 43.64 61.84
CA LEU A 162 -13.81 43.66 62.83
C LEU A 162 -13.27 45.08 63.06
N TRP A 163 -13.05 45.86 62.00
CA TRP A 163 -12.63 47.26 62.09
C TRP A 163 -13.67 48.14 62.80
N ARG A 164 -14.95 47.97 62.48
CA ARG A 164 -16.04 48.69 63.15
C ARG A 164 -16.13 48.35 64.64
N ASN A 165 -15.89 47.10 65.00
CA ASN A 165 -15.86 46.66 66.39
C ASN A 165 -14.62 47.19 67.12
N ALA A 166 -13.44 47.20 66.48
CA ALA A 166 -12.21 47.74 67.04
C ALA A 166 -12.29 49.25 67.29
N LYS A 167 -12.98 50.02 66.44
CA LYS A 167 -13.18 51.47 66.61
C LYS A 167 -14.25 51.83 67.67
N ARG A 168 -15.02 50.85 68.15
CA ARG A 168 -16.01 51.04 69.24
C ARG A 168 -15.41 50.87 70.64
N TYR A 169 -14.20 50.32 70.74
CA TYR A 169 -13.35 50.35 71.93
C TYR A 169 -12.39 51.55 71.83
#